data_AF-A0A538AC53-F1
#
_entry.id   AF-A0A538AC53-F1
#
_cell.length_a   1.000
_cell.length_b   1.000
_cell.length_c   1.000
_cell.angle_alpha   90.00
_cell.angle_beta   90.00
_cell.angle_gamma   90.00
#
_symmetry.space_group_name_H-M   'P 1'
#
loop_
_entity.id
_entity.type
_entity.pdbx_description
1 polymer ?
#
loop_
_entity_poly.entity_id
_entity_poly.type
_entity_poly.pdbx_seq_one_letter_code
_entity_poly.pdbx_strand_id
1 'polypeptide(L)'
;MSTSPESRTDDRLIALISRWLGRHMGNAELARGIAENGSDGLAPGQAEAVRELAGRLGRAEPGERGELEMIARETLEALALGE
;
A
#
# COMPACT_ATOMS: atom_id res chain seq x y z
N MET A 1 -18.32 3.40 -18.50
CA MET A 1 -17.03 3.48 -17.79
C MET A 1 -17.08 2.44 -16.67
N SER A 2 -16.57 1.24 -16.93
CA SER A 2 -16.51 0.19 -15.91
C SER A 2 -15.18 0.35 -15.20
N THR A 3 -15.18 0.95 -14.01
CA THR A 3 -14.04 0.78 -13.11
C THR A 3 -14.08 -0.68 -12.68
N SER A 4 -13.24 -1.51 -13.29
CA SER A 4 -13.09 -2.91 -12.92
C SER A 4 -12.78 -3.02 -11.42
N PRO A 5 -13.19 -4.11 -10.75
CA PRO A 5 -12.95 -4.31 -9.32
C PRO A 5 -11.47 -4.18 -8.94
N GLU A 6 -10.56 -4.60 -9.83
CA GLU A 6 -9.11 -4.36 -9.75
C GLU A 6 -8.78 -2.87 -9.54
N SER A 7 -9.14 -1.99 -10.49
CA SER A 7 -8.85 -0.55 -10.43
C SER A 7 -9.37 0.11 -9.14
N ARG A 8 -10.47 -0.40 -8.59
CA ARG A 8 -11.01 0.11 -7.32
C ARG A 8 -10.13 -0.27 -6.13
N THR A 9 -9.52 -1.45 -6.14
CA THR A 9 -8.55 -1.87 -5.12
C THR A 9 -7.28 -1.05 -5.24
N ASP A 10 -6.76 -0.84 -6.46
CA ASP A 10 -5.60 0.02 -6.72
C ASP A 10 -5.80 1.44 -6.17
N ASP A 11 -6.88 2.11 -6.57
CA ASP A 11 -7.20 3.48 -6.15
C ASP A 11 -7.26 3.63 -4.63
N ARG A 12 -7.84 2.64 -3.92
CA ARG A 12 -7.95 2.66 -2.46
C ARG A 12 -6.60 2.50 -1.78
N LEU A 13 -5.76 1.58 -2.27
CA LEU A 13 -4.43 1.36 -1.76
C LEU A 13 -3.51 2.56 -2.02
N ILE A 14 -3.58 3.15 -3.22
CA ILE A 14 -2.88 4.39 -3.58
C ILE A 14 -3.27 5.52 -2.62
N ALA A 15 -4.56 5.71 -2.35
CA ALA A 15 -5.04 6.74 -1.43
C ALA A 15 -4.53 6.52 0.02
N LEU A 16 -4.54 5.27 0.51
CA LEU A 16 -4.02 4.92 1.84
C LEU A 16 -2.53 5.21 1.96
N ILE A 17 -1.74 4.72 1.01
CA ILE A 17 -0.28 4.89 1.00
C ILE A 17 0.09 6.37 0.88
N SER A 18 -0.57 7.12 -0.01
CA SER A 18 -0.38 8.56 -0.17
C SER A 18 -0.64 9.32 1.14
N ARG A 19 -1.72 8.98 1.85
CA ARG A 19 -2.07 9.61 3.12
C ARG A 19 -1.04 9.29 4.22
N TRP A 20 -0.49 8.08 4.23
CA TRP A 20 0.58 7.70 5.15
C TRP A 20 1.91 8.42 4.84
N LEU A 21 2.28 8.52 3.57
CA LEU A 21 3.46 9.30 3.12
C LEU A 21 3.31 10.79 3.48
N GLY A 22 2.10 11.34 3.38
CA GLY A 22 1.75 12.67 3.84
C GLY A 22 1.69 12.85 5.37
N ARG A 23 2.07 11.82 6.14
CA ARG A 23 2.07 11.81 7.62
C ARG A 23 0.71 12.08 8.27
N HIS A 24 -0.39 11.82 7.55
CA HIS A 24 -1.75 11.97 8.04
C HIS A 24 -2.32 10.69 8.70
N MET A 25 -1.51 9.63 8.79
CA MET A 25 -1.82 8.37 9.50
C MET A 25 -0.53 7.70 9.99
N GLY A 26 -0.67 6.80 10.97
CA GLY A 26 0.43 5.99 11.53
C GLY A 26 0.64 4.64 10.82
N ASN A 27 1.71 3.92 11.16
CA ASN A 27 2.04 2.61 10.58
C ASN A 27 0.93 1.57 10.82
N ALA A 28 0.37 1.53 12.04
CA ALA A 28 -0.70 0.61 12.39
C ALA A 28 -2.00 0.89 11.60
N GLU A 29 -2.32 2.15 11.35
CA GLU A 29 -3.48 2.53 10.52
C GLU A 29 -3.28 2.12 9.06
N LEU A 30 -2.09 2.31 8.50
CA LEU A 30 -1.78 1.86 7.14
C LEU A 30 -1.85 0.33 7.04
N ALA A 31 -1.23 -0.39 7.97
CA ALA A 31 -1.23 -1.86 7.98
C ALA A 31 -2.66 -2.42 8.03
N ARG A 32 -3.51 -1.83 8.88
CA ARG A 32 -4.92 -2.19 8.96
C ARG A 32 -5.66 -1.90 7.65
N GLY A 33 -5.47 -0.70 7.08
CA GLY A 33 -6.11 -0.32 5.82
C GLY A 33 -5.72 -1.24 4.66
N ILE A 34 -4.46 -1.66 4.59
CA ILE A 34 -4.01 -2.66 3.60
C ILE A 34 -4.71 -4.00 3.82
N ALA A 35 -4.77 -4.49 5.07
CA ALA A 35 -5.45 -5.74 5.39
C ALA A 35 -6.96 -5.72 5.07
N GLU A 36 -7.63 -4.57 5.28
CA GLU A 36 -9.06 -4.39 4.99
C GLU A 36 -9.37 -4.35 3.49
N ASN A 37 -8.45 -3.84 2.65
CA ASN A 37 -8.62 -3.81 1.20
C ASN A 37 -8.13 -5.10 0.52
N GLY A 38 -7.17 -5.80 1.13
CA GLY A 38 -6.54 -6.98 0.55
C GLY A 38 -5.72 -6.67 -0.70
N SER A 39 -5.47 -7.71 -1.49
CA SER A 39 -4.75 -7.64 -2.77
C SER A 39 -5.54 -8.32 -3.90
N ASP A 40 -6.84 -8.51 -3.69
CA ASP A 40 -7.71 -9.19 -4.65
C ASP A 40 -7.93 -8.32 -5.89
N GLY A 41 -7.73 -8.91 -7.07
CA GLY A 41 -7.77 -8.20 -8.35
C GLY A 41 -6.49 -7.45 -8.71
N LEU A 42 -5.48 -7.38 -7.85
CA LEU A 42 -4.20 -6.78 -8.21
C LEU A 42 -3.39 -7.69 -9.15
N ALA A 43 -2.59 -7.08 -10.01
CA ALA A 43 -1.56 -7.79 -10.76
C ALA A 43 -0.55 -8.45 -9.81
N PRO A 44 0.16 -9.53 -10.25
CA PRO A 44 1.09 -10.24 -9.38
C PRO A 44 2.18 -9.35 -8.77
N GLY A 45 2.73 -8.38 -9.52
CA GLY A 45 3.75 -7.46 -9.03
C GLY A 45 3.20 -6.50 -7.97
N GLN A 46 2.09 -5.84 -8.27
CA GLN A 46 1.34 -5.00 -7.33
C GLN A 46 1.01 -5.73 -6.02
N ALA A 47 0.50 -6.96 -6.12
CA ALA A 47 0.14 -7.77 -4.97
C ALA A 47 1.38 -8.12 -4.12
N GLU A 48 2.53 -8.37 -4.76
CA GLU A 48 3.80 -8.61 -4.05
C GLU A 48 4.29 -7.35 -3.34
N ALA A 49 4.28 -6.20 -4.00
CA ALA A 49 4.69 -4.94 -3.39
C ALA A 49 3.83 -4.59 -2.16
N VAL A 50 2.51 -4.77 -2.28
CA VAL A 50 1.57 -4.55 -1.15
C VAL A 50 1.84 -5.53 0.00
N ARG A 51 2.15 -6.80 -0.29
CA ARG A 51 2.53 -7.78 0.74
C ARG A 51 3.84 -7.43 1.43
N GLU A 52 4.84 -6.98 0.68
CA GLU A 52 6.12 -6.54 1.25
C GLU A 52 5.89 -5.37 2.20
N LEU A 53 5.18 -4.34 1.76
CA LEU A 53 4.88 -3.17 2.58
C LEU A 53 4.14 -3.57 3.87
N ALA A 54 3.10 -4.40 3.77
CA ALA A 54 2.36 -4.91 4.93
C ALA A 54 3.27 -5.68 5.90
N GLY A 55 4.14 -6.54 5.37
CA GLY A 55 5.10 -7.32 6.16
C GLY A 55 6.10 -6.45 6.91
N ARG A 56 6.58 -5.38 6.28
CA ARG A 56 7.51 -4.41 6.90
C ARG A 56 6.82 -3.57 7.95
N LEU A 57 5.59 -3.09 7.67
CA LEU A 57 4.79 -2.33 8.63
C LEU A 57 4.52 -3.11 9.92
N GLY A 58 4.31 -4.43 9.83
CA GLY A 58 4.11 -5.29 10.99
C GLY A 58 5.36 -5.57 11.82
N ARG A 59 6.55 -5.25 11.31
CA ARG A 59 7.85 -5.46 11.97
C ARG A 59 8.54 -4.17 12.39
N ALA A 60 8.05 -3.02 11.95
CA ALA A 60 8.68 -1.74 12.20
C ALA A 60 8.44 -1.27 13.63
N GLU A 61 9.52 -0.85 14.30
CA GLU A 61 9.40 -0.27 15.63
C GLU A 61 8.82 1.16 15.58
N PRO A 62 8.25 1.65 16.69
CA PRO A 62 7.77 3.03 16.78
C PRO A 62 8.86 4.04 16.41
N GLY A 63 8.67 4.78 15.32
CA GLY A 63 9.62 5.78 14.83
C GLY A 63 10.50 5.34 13.66
N GLU A 64 10.53 4.04 13.33
CA GLU A 64 11.15 3.55 12.11
C GLU A 64 10.23 3.84 10.91
N ARG A 65 10.62 4.84 10.11
CA ARG A 65 9.81 5.31 8.98
C ARG A 65 10.59 5.45 7.67
N GLY A 66 11.90 5.71 7.73
CA GLY A 66 12.70 5.99 6.53
C GLY A 66 12.68 4.86 5.49
N GLU A 67 12.94 3.62 5.92
CA GLU A 67 12.89 2.46 5.03
C GLU A 67 11.46 2.18 4.55
N LEU A 68 10.47 2.26 5.45
CA LEU A 68 9.06 2.11 5.09
C LEU A 68 8.62 3.14 4.04
N GLU A 69 9.13 4.37 4.10
CA GLU A 69 8.83 5.42 3.14
C GLU A 69 9.41 5.13 1.75
N MET A 70 10.49 4.38 1.66
CA MET A 70 11.03 3.90 0.39
C MET A 70 10.09 2.84 -0.21
N ILE A 71 9.81 1.79 0.56
CA ILE A 71 8.98 0.66 0.14
C ILE A 71 7.56 1.12 -0.20
N ALA A 72 7.01 2.08 0.57
CA ALA A 72 5.72 2.68 0.30
C ALA A 72 5.68 3.44 -1.04
N ARG A 73 6.77 4.14 -1.42
CA ARG A 73 6.84 4.80 -2.73
C ARG A 73 6.91 3.78 -3.87
N GLU A 74 7.75 2.77 -3.73
CA GLU A 74 7.86 1.68 -4.71
C GLU A 74 6.51 0.95 -4.89
N THR A 75 5.80 0.68 -3.79
CA THR A 75 4.46 0.09 -3.82
C THR A 75 3.47 0.99 -4.54
N LEU A 76 3.52 2.29 -4.29
CA LEU A 76 2.64 3.26 -4.95
C LEU A 76 2.92 3.36 -6.45
N GLU A 77 4.19 3.27 -6.86
CA GLU A 77 4.59 3.21 -8.27
C GLU A 77 4.07 1.94 -8.94
N ALA A 78 4.24 0.76 -8.32
CA ALA A 78 3.71 -0.50 -8.85
C ALA A 78 2.18 -0.43 -9.04
N LEU A 79 1.46 0.08 -8.03
CA LEU A 79 0.01 0.26 -8.10
C LEU A 79 -0.42 1.22 -9.22
N ALA A 80 0.31 2.33 -9.40
CA ALA A 80 -0.02 3.32 -10.42
C ALA A 80 0.31 2.86 -11.86
N LEU A 81 1.32 2.00 -12.02
CA LEU A 81 1.77 1.51 -13.32
C LEU A 81 1.09 0.20 -13.75
N GLY A 82 0.53 -0.56 -12.81
CA GLY A 82 -0.12 -1.84 -13.11
C GLY A 82 0.84 -3.02 -13.27
N GLU A 83 2.06 -2.93 -12.71
CA GLU A 83 3.12 -3.94 -12.88
C GLU A 83 3.13 -5.01 -11.79
#